data_AF-A0A2N9M416-F1
#
_entry.id   AF-A0A2N9M416-F1
#
_cell.length_a   1.000
_cell.length_b   1.000
_cell.length_c   1.000
_cell.angle_alpha   90.00
_cell.angle_beta   90.00
_cell.angle_gamma   90.00
#
_symmetry.space_group_name_H-M   'P 1'
#
loop_
_entity.id
_entity.type
_entity.pdbx_description
1 polymer ?
#
loop_
_entity_poly.entity_id
_entity_poly.type
_entity_poly.pdbx_seq_one_letter_code
_entity_poly.pdbx_strand_id
1 'polypeptide(L)'
;MASHFLKDQVWNSDVARYGIDIWMTTTAVASNFKVCQTHLGAKIHEAEEQELDLSAVLVQVVGSVFNLMETHDLAWRNVLGSLPVPLLGSPLGGEPEPASINFQHTLASFQQGVRDLLPVYERVFSPKEIRDLQSCAAAPPDQFSLEDELWVSLIYDLALAYHRRVMDREHLLKSLAPLYLGWVASFARQTESGSDALAERRIERLCLVYEQFKPYLISQWPQASREKR
;
A
#
# COMPACT_ATOMS: atom_id res chain seq x y z
N MET A 1 -23.81 -7.77 7.86
CA MET A 1 -22.59 -7.84 7.06
C MET A 1 -22.74 -8.83 5.89
N ALA A 2 -22.97 -10.13 6.13
CA ALA A 2 -23.12 -11.11 5.03
C ALA A 2 -24.19 -10.74 3.97
N SER A 3 -25.39 -10.32 4.40
CA SER A 3 -26.45 -9.85 3.49
C SER A 3 -26.14 -8.55 2.74
N HIS A 4 -25.13 -7.79 3.17
CA HIS A 4 -24.66 -6.60 2.47
C HIS A 4 -23.71 -7.02 1.33
N PHE A 5 -22.74 -7.90 1.62
CA PHE A 5 -21.81 -8.40 0.60
C PHE A 5 -22.50 -9.22 -0.52
N LEU A 6 -23.55 -9.97 -0.20
CA LEU A 6 -24.30 -10.75 -1.19
C LEU A 6 -25.09 -9.89 -2.20
N LYS A 7 -25.27 -8.59 -1.94
CA LYS A 7 -25.96 -7.68 -2.86
C LYS A 7 -25.03 -7.07 -3.91
N ASP A 8 -23.72 -7.21 -3.74
CA ASP A 8 -22.74 -6.60 -4.62
C ASP A 8 -22.34 -7.56 -5.76
N GLN A 9 -22.00 -7.01 -6.93
CA GLN A 9 -21.64 -7.79 -8.13
C GLN A 9 -20.15 -8.15 -8.21
N VAL A 10 -19.38 -7.84 -7.16
CA VAL A 10 -17.92 -8.00 -7.10
C VAL A 10 -17.45 -9.46 -7.24
N TRP A 11 -18.32 -10.43 -6.92
CA TRP A 11 -18.05 -11.86 -7.02
C TRP A 11 -17.68 -12.35 -8.43
N ASN A 12 -18.07 -11.61 -9.47
CA ASN A 12 -17.77 -11.94 -10.87
C ASN A 12 -16.63 -11.09 -11.47
N SER A 13 -15.90 -10.34 -10.64
CA SER A 13 -14.83 -9.42 -11.07
C SER A 13 -13.45 -9.90 -10.64
N ASP A 14 -12.40 -9.30 -11.20
CA ASP A 14 -11.00 -9.59 -10.86
C ASP A 14 -10.66 -9.34 -9.37
N VAL A 15 -11.50 -8.56 -8.66
CA VAL A 15 -11.42 -8.38 -7.20
C VAL A 15 -11.52 -9.71 -6.46
N ALA A 16 -12.26 -10.68 -6.98
CA ALA A 16 -12.48 -11.97 -6.33
C ALA A 16 -11.21 -12.84 -6.19
N ARG A 17 -10.14 -12.56 -6.97
CA ARG A 17 -8.95 -13.43 -7.01
C ARG A 17 -7.90 -13.09 -5.95
N TYR A 18 -7.62 -11.82 -5.72
CA TYR A 18 -6.63 -11.37 -4.72
C TYR A 18 -7.04 -10.09 -3.96
N GLY A 19 -8.09 -9.40 -4.40
CA GLY A 19 -8.58 -8.17 -3.80
C GLY A 19 -9.73 -8.36 -2.82
N ILE A 20 -10.21 -9.59 -2.61
CA ILE A 20 -11.47 -9.85 -1.91
C ILE A 20 -11.38 -9.44 -0.43
N ASP A 21 -10.27 -9.73 0.24
CA ASP A 21 -10.07 -9.37 1.64
C ASP A 21 -9.99 -7.85 1.82
N ILE A 22 -9.30 -7.16 0.89
CA ILE A 22 -9.20 -5.69 0.85
C ILE A 22 -10.59 -5.10 0.63
N TRP A 23 -11.35 -5.63 -0.32
CA TRP A 23 -12.71 -5.18 -0.62
C TRP A 23 -13.65 -5.40 0.56
N MET A 24 -13.69 -6.60 1.15
CA MET A 24 -14.56 -6.91 2.28
C MET A 24 -14.24 -6.02 3.48
N THR A 25 -12.96 -5.91 3.83
CA THR A 25 -12.51 -5.13 5.00
C THR A 25 -12.79 -3.65 4.80
N THR A 26 -12.39 -3.09 3.66
CA THR A 26 -12.59 -1.66 3.37
C THR A 26 -14.07 -1.31 3.29
N THR A 27 -14.89 -2.15 2.63
CA THR A 27 -16.34 -1.94 2.53
C THR A 27 -17.00 -1.99 3.90
N ALA A 28 -16.59 -2.93 4.77
CA ALA A 28 -17.11 -3.02 6.13
C ALA A 28 -16.79 -1.77 6.95
N VAL A 29 -15.55 -1.29 6.89
CA VAL A 29 -15.10 -0.08 7.59
C VAL A 29 -15.79 1.17 7.02
N ALA A 30 -15.80 1.35 5.70
CA ALA A 30 -16.42 2.49 5.03
C ALA A 30 -17.95 2.54 5.23
N SER A 31 -18.59 1.38 5.44
CA SER A 31 -20.02 1.26 5.74
C SER A 31 -20.34 1.29 7.23
N ASN A 32 -19.37 1.66 8.09
CA ASN A 32 -19.53 1.84 9.53
C ASN A 32 -20.02 0.57 10.27
N PHE A 33 -19.65 -0.63 9.78
CA PHE A 33 -19.86 -1.85 10.55
C PHE A 33 -18.92 -1.87 11.76
N LYS A 34 -19.34 -2.56 12.84
CA LYS A 34 -18.48 -2.80 14.00
C LYS A 34 -17.41 -3.83 13.62
N VAL A 35 -16.15 -3.45 13.80
CA VAL A 35 -14.97 -4.30 13.51
C VAL A 35 -14.21 -4.54 14.81
N CYS A 36 -13.67 -5.74 14.97
CA CYS A 36 -12.76 -6.10 16.06
C CYS A 36 -11.65 -7.02 15.52
N GLN A 37 -10.53 -7.07 16.23
CA GLN A 37 -9.46 -8.03 15.98
C GLN A 37 -9.51 -9.15 17.03
N THR A 38 -9.05 -10.34 16.68
CA THR A 38 -8.92 -11.47 17.61
C THR A 38 -7.64 -12.24 17.30
N HIS A 39 -7.02 -12.81 18.32
CA HIS A 39 -5.86 -13.69 18.15
C HIS A 39 -6.30 -15.08 17.72
N LEU A 40 -5.75 -15.58 16.61
CA LEU A 40 -6.00 -16.95 16.11
C LEU A 40 -4.73 -17.82 16.10
N GLY A 41 -3.60 -17.31 16.62
CA GLY A 41 -2.28 -17.96 16.57
C GLY A 41 -1.57 -17.75 15.23
N ALA A 42 -0.37 -18.31 15.11
CA ALA A 42 0.41 -18.22 13.87
C ALA A 42 -0.28 -18.97 12.73
N LYS A 43 -0.42 -18.31 11.58
CA LYS A 43 -0.89 -18.95 10.35
C LYS A 43 0.25 -19.77 9.76
N ILE A 44 0.15 -21.09 9.85
CA ILE A 44 1.10 -22.01 9.25
C ILE A 44 0.87 -21.97 7.74
N HIS A 45 1.87 -21.52 6.99
CA HIS A 45 1.87 -21.59 5.53
C HIS A 45 2.58 -22.88 5.13
N GLU A 46 1.92 -23.74 4.35
CA GLU A 46 2.68 -24.70 3.54
C GLU A 46 3.43 -23.87 2.49
N ALA A 47 4.74 -24.06 2.38
CA ALA A 47 5.57 -23.32 1.43
C ALA A 47 5.14 -23.70 0.01
N GLU A 48 4.17 -22.98 -0.55
CA GLU A 48 3.91 -23.01 -1.98
C GLU A 48 5.07 -22.29 -2.67
N GLU A 49 5.93 -23.06 -3.34
CA GLU A 49 7.04 -22.60 -4.19
C GLU A 49 6.53 -21.89 -5.47
N GLN A 50 5.54 -21.00 -5.35
CA GLN A 50 5.21 -20.11 -6.46
C GLN A 50 6.05 -18.84 -6.34
N GLU A 51 6.97 -18.66 -7.28
CA GLU A 51 7.52 -17.33 -7.60
C GLU A 51 6.34 -16.46 -8.04
N LEU A 52 5.75 -15.75 -7.08
CA LEU A 52 4.70 -14.79 -7.36
C LEU A 52 5.31 -13.63 -8.13
N ASP A 53 4.77 -13.34 -9.32
CA ASP A 53 5.08 -12.10 -10.03
C ASP A 53 4.60 -10.93 -9.16
N LEU A 54 5.54 -10.31 -8.44
CA LEU A 54 5.31 -9.18 -7.55
C LEU A 54 4.55 -8.06 -8.27
N SER A 55 4.82 -7.83 -9.55
CA SER A 55 4.15 -6.79 -10.32
C SER A 55 2.67 -7.12 -10.50
N ALA A 56 2.35 -8.38 -10.82
CA ALA A 56 0.97 -8.84 -10.95
C ALA A 56 0.20 -8.75 -9.62
N VAL A 57 0.84 -9.15 -8.51
CA VAL A 57 0.24 -9.05 -7.16
C VAL A 57 -0.02 -7.60 -6.79
N LEU A 58 0.94 -6.69 -7.01
CA LEU A 58 0.78 -5.27 -6.72
C LEU A 58 -0.32 -4.63 -7.57
N VAL A 59 -0.43 -4.97 -8.85
CA VAL A 59 -1.52 -4.50 -9.72
C VAL A 59 -2.89 -4.85 -9.11
N GLN A 60 -3.05 -6.07 -8.60
CA GLN A 60 -4.32 -6.49 -8.04
C GLN A 60 -4.60 -5.86 -6.68
N VAL A 61 -3.61 -5.87 -5.78
CA VAL A 61 -3.74 -5.34 -4.41
C VAL A 61 -3.96 -3.83 -4.45
N VAL A 62 -3.05 -3.09 -5.06
CA VAL A 62 -3.08 -1.62 -5.06
C VAL A 62 -4.17 -1.11 -6.00
N GLY A 63 -4.43 -1.80 -7.12
CA GLY A 63 -5.59 -1.52 -7.96
C GLY A 63 -6.91 -1.64 -7.20
N SER A 64 -7.05 -2.64 -6.34
CA SER A 64 -8.24 -2.79 -5.48
C SER A 64 -8.36 -1.65 -4.49
N VAL A 65 -7.26 -1.27 -3.82
CA VAL A 65 -7.22 -0.13 -2.89
C VAL A 65 -7.63 1.17 -3.60
N PHE A 66 -7.01 1.49 -4.74
CA PHE A 66 -7.30 2.72 -5.48
C PHE A 66 -8.74 2.76 -6.00
N ASN A 67 -9.28 1.65 -6.48
CA ASN A 67 -10.68 1.58 -6.88
C ASN A 67 -11.65 1.79 -5.70
N LEU A 68 -11.31 1.27 -4.52
CA LEU A 68 -12.08 1.50 -3.29
C LEU A 68 -11.98 2.95 -2.80
N MET A 69 -10.85 3.62 -3.02
CA MET A 69 -10.72 5.06 -2.77
C MET A 69 -11.66 5.88 -3.67
N GLU A 70 -11.87 5.49 -4.92
CA GLU A 70 -12.87 6.10 -5.80
C GLU A 70 -14.30 5.82 -5.30
N THR A 71 -14.56 4.56 -4.90
CA THR A 71 -15.89 4.09 -4.49
C THR A 71 -16.36 4.71 -3.17
N HIS A 72 -15.45 4.91 -2.22
CA HIS A 72 -15.74 5.36 -0.86
C HIS A 72 -15.19 6.78 -0.59
N ASP A 73 -15.09 7.62 -1.61
CA ASP A 73 -14.48 8.95 -1.53
C ASP A 73 -15.11 9.85 -0.45
N LEU A 74 -16.44 9.85 -0.35
CA LEU A 74 -17.16 10.57 0.68
C LEU A 74 -16.89 10.04 2.08
N ALA A 75 -16.65 8.73 2.24
CA ALA A 75 -16.40 8.15 3.56
C ALA A 75 -15.01 8.53 4.05
N TRP A 76 -13.95 8.24 3.27
CA TRP A 76 -12.59 8.44 3.76
C TRP A 76 -12.21 9.91 3.87
N ARG A 77 -12.73 10.82 3.03
CA ARG A 77 -12.41 12.25 3.13
C ARG A 77 -12.87 12.90 4.44
N ASN A 78 -13.92 12.37 5.05
CA ASN A 78 -14.49 12.91 6.30
C ASN A 78 -13.86 12.32 7.56
N VAL A 79 -12.99 11.32 7.44
CA VAL A 79 -12.26 10.72 8.57
C VAL A 79 -11.00 11.54 8.85
N LEU A 80 -10.80 11.98 10.09
CA LEU A 80 -9.65 12.81 10.46
C LEU A 80 -8.45 12.02 11.00
N GLY A 81 -8.68 10.81 11.48
CA GLY A 81 -7.63 9.93 12.00
C GLY A 81 -8.17 8.54 12.32
N SER A 82 -7.27 7.62 12.62
CA SER A 82 -7.61 6.25 13.02
C SER A 82 -7.88 6.14 14.52
N LEU A 83 -8.61 5.08 14.88
CA LEU A 83 -8.88 4.71 16.27
C LEU A 83 -8.51 3.24 16.45
N PRO A 84 -7.99 2.84 17.63
CA PRO A 84 -7.74 1.43 17.90
C PRO A 84 -9.06 0.64 17.84
N VAL A 85 -9.01 -0.52 17.23
CA VAL A 85 -10.15 -1.45 17.20
C VAL A 85 -10.15 -2.33 18.45
N PRO A 86 -11.32 -2.76 18.94
CA PRO A 86 -11.39 -3.72 20.05
C PRO A 86 -10.61 -5.00 19.71
N LEU A 87 -9.70 -5.39 20.61
CA LEU A 87 -8.96 -6.64 20.56
C LEU A 87 -9.62 -7.64 21.50
N LEU A 88 -10.05 -8.78 20.96
CA LEU A 88 -10.74 -9.84 21.69
C LEU A 88 -9.83 -11.05 21.87
N GLY A 89 -9.91 -11.68 23.05
CA GLY A 89 -9.09 -12.84 23.40
C GLY A 89 -7.68 -12.48 23.88
N SER A 90 -6.91 -13.51 24.24
CA SER A 90 -5.52 -13.36 24.68
C SER A 90 -4.56 -13.68 23.53
N PRO A 91 -3.36 -13.10 23.50
CA PRO A 91 -2.32 -13.47 22.53
C PRO A 91 -2.07 -14.98 22.57
N LEU A 92 -2.26 -15.64 21.44
CA LEU A 92 -1.86 -17.03 21.25
C LEU A 92 -0.41 -17.02 20.78
N GLY A 93 0.46 -17.71 21.50
CA GLY A 93 1.88 -17.80 21.17
C GLY A 93 2.12 -18.44 19.79
N GLY A 94 3.33 -18.22 19.27
CA GLY A 94 3.75 -18.66 17.94
C GLY A 94 4.42 -17.50 17.23
N GLU A 95 5.75 -17.52 17.16
CA GLU A 95 6.48 -16.55 16.36
C GLU A 95 6.27 -16.91 14.87
N PRO A 96 5.97 -15.94 14.01
CA PRO A 96 5.94 -16.18 12.58
C PRO A 96 7.33 -16.61 12.09
N GLU A 97 7.38 -17.43 11.04
CA GLU A 97 8.65 -17.81 10.45
C GLU A 97 9.41 -16.58 9.95
N PRO A 98 10.72 -16.47 10.26
CA PRO A 98 11.52 -15.34 9.82
C PRO A 98 11.62 -15.31 8.29
N ALA A 99 11.08 -14.27 7.68
CA ALA A 99 11.24 -14.03 6.26
C ALA A 99 12.63 -13.47 5.96
N SER A 100 13.46 -14.21 5.22
CA SER A 100 14.77 -13.71 4.77
C SER A 100 14.64 -12.92 3.47
N ILE A 101 14.94 -11.62 3.51
CA ILE A 101 14.99 -10.77 2.31
C ILE A 101 16.44 -10.65 1.84
N ASN A 102 16.69 -10.87 0.56
CA ASN A 102 17.98 -10.54 -0.04
C ASN A 102 18.04 -9.01 -0.27
N PHE A 103 18.54 -8.27 0.73
CA PHE A 103 18.64 -6.82 0.69
C PHE A 103 19.39 -6.30 -0.53
N GLN A 104 20.52 -6.92 -0.89
CA GLN A 104 21.35 -6.49 -2.03
C GLN A 104 20.59 -6.60 -3.35
N HIS A 105 19.92 -7.74 -3.58
CA HIS A 105 19.10 -7.94 -4.77
C HIS A 105 17.91 -6.98 -4.82
N THR A 106 17.24 -6.78 -3.68
CA THR A 106 16.07 -5.90 -3.55
C THR A 106 16.45 -4.44 -3.84
N LEU A 107 17.57 -3.97 -3.26
CA LEU A 107 18.08 -2.62 -3.50
C LEU A 107 18.52 -2.43 -4.95
N ALA A 108 19.24 -3.39 -5.53
CA ALA A 108 19.65 -3.30 -6.94
C ALA A 108 18.45 -3.21 -7.89
N SER A 109 17.38 -3.97 -7.61
CA SER A 109 16.13 -3.95 -8.37
C SER A 109 15.42 -2.59 -8.27
N PHE A 110 15.36 -1.99 -7.08
CA PHE A 110 14.86 -0.63 -6.89
C PHE A 110 15.68 0.39 -7.69
N GLN A 111 17.01 0.36 -7.56
CA GLN A 111 17.89 1.31 -8.23
C GLN A 111 17.78 1.21 -9.76
N GLN A 112 17.70 -0.01 -10.29
CA GLN A 112 17.49 -0.24 -11.72
C GLN A 112 16.12 0.28 -12.17
N GLY A 113 15.06 -0.04 -11.44
CA GLY A 113 13.70 0.41 -11.80
C GLY A 113 13.51 1.92 -11.69
N VAL A 114 14.20 2.62 -10.76
CA VAL A 114 14.22 4.09 -10.71
C VAL A 114 14.83 4.69 -11.98
N ARG A 115 15.88 4.07 -12.53
CA ARG A 115 16.50 4.51 -13.79
C ARG A 115 15.62 4.22 -15.00
N ASP A 116 15.13 2.98 -15.13
CA ASP A 116 14.44 2.52 -16.32
C ASP A 116 13.06 3.15 -16.49
N LEU A 117 12.37 3.40 -15.37
CA LEU A 117 11.02 3.96 -15.36
C LEU A 117 10.99 5.47 -15.11
N LEU A 118 12.14 6.16 -15.14
CA LEU A 118 12.20 7.61 -14.98
C LEU A 118 11.20 8.36 -15.89
N PRO A 119 11.05 8.03 -17.20
CA PRO A 119 10.08 8.71 -18.05
C PRO A 119 8.62 8.50 -17.63
N VAL A 120 8.31 7.39 -16.94
CA VAL A 120 6.98 7.11 -16.37
C VAL A 120 6.79 7.99 -15.14
N TYR A 121 7.78 8.02 -14.26
CA TYR A 121 7.75 8.78 -13.02
C TYR A 121 7.65 10.29 -13.26
N GLU A 122 8.35 10.83 -14.27
CA GLU A 122 8.28 12.26 -14.63
C GLU A 122 6.89 12.72 -15.08
N ARG A 123 6.01 11.79 -15.47
CA ARG A 123 4.61 12.10 -15.81
C ARG A 123 3.68 12.12 -14.60
N VAL A 124 4.13 11.55 -13.47
CA VAL A 124 3.29 11.29 -12.29
C VAL A 124 3.71 12.16 -11.11
N PHE A 125 5.01 12.20 -10.82
CA PHE A 125 5.57 12.87 -9.64
C PHE A 125 6.07 14.27 -9.96
N SER A 126 6.13 15.10 -8.93
CA SER A 126 6.71 16.44 -9.03
C SER A 126 8.23 16.39 -9.28
N PRO A 127 8.82 17.46 -9.84
CA PRO A 127 10.27 17.54 -10.02
C PRO A 127 11.06 17.40 -8.70
N LYS A 128 10.44 17.74 -7.56
CA LYS A 128 11.06 17.55 -6.24
C LYS A 128 11.14 16.07 -5.89
N GLU A 129 10.03 15.35 -5.98
CA GLU A 129 9.98 13.91 -5.68
C GLU A 129 10.89 13.11 -6.61
N ILE A 130 10.98 13.48 -7.90
CA ILE A 130 11.94 12.86 -8.83
C ILE A 130 13.38 13.03 -8.35
N ARG A 131 13.78 14.25 -7.94
CA ARG A 131 15.13 14.49 -7.40
C ARG A 131 15.39 13.72 -6.11
N ASP A 132 14.42 13.69 -5.21
CA ASP A 132 14.53 12.99 -3.94
C ASP A 132 14.64 11.47 -4.16
N LEU A 133 13.82 10.92 -5.07
CA LEU A 133 13.84 9.51 -5.46
C LEU A 133 15.15 9.10 -6.15
N GLN A 134 15.66 9.92 -7.07
CA GLN A 134 16.96 9.69 -7.72
C GLN A 134 18.11 9.76 -6.72
N SER A 135 18.06 10.70 -5.78
CA SER A 135 19.07 10.83 -4.72
C SER A 135 19.06 9.62 -3.79
N CYS A 136 17.87 9.13 -3.43
CA CYS A 136 17.69 7.89 -2.68
C CYS A 136 18.24 6.67 -3.44
N ALA A 137 17.96 6.56 -4.75
CA ALA A 137 18.49 5.48 -5.60
C ALA A 137 20.00 5.55 -5.83
N ALA A 138 20.61 6.74 -5.76
CA ALA A 138 22.05 6.92 -5.88
C ALA A 138 22.81 6.67 -4.56
N ALA A 139 22.11 6.57 -3.43
CA ALA A 139 22.74 6.34 -2.13
C ALA A 139 23.42 4.96 -2.09
N PRO A 140 24.60 4.86 -1.45
CA PRO A 140 25.25 3.57 -1.26
C PRO A 140 24.44 2.70 -0.28
N PRO A 141 24.59 1.36 -0.33
CA PRO A 141 23.76 0.44 0.47
C PRO A 141 23.76 0.71 1.98
N ASP A 142 24.89 1.18 2.52
CA ASP A 142 25.10 1.54 3.93
C ASP A 142 24.46 2.88 4.32
N GLN A 143 23.92 3.65 3.37
CA GLN A 143 23.24 4.94 3.62
C GLN A 143 21.83 4.97 3.03
N PHE A 144 21.45 3.94 2.28
CA PHE A 144 20.12 3.81 1.73
C PHE A 144 19.03 3.83 2.81
N SER A 145 18.13 4.81 2.69
CA SER A 145 16.88 4.94 3.43
C SER A 145 15.85 5.57 2.49
N LEU A 146 14.67 4.95 2.40
CA LEU A 146 13.50 5.58 1.81
C LEU A 146 12.65 6.13 2.96
N GLU A 147 12.61 7.46 3.07
CA GLU A 147 11.87 8.16 4.13
C GLU A 147 10.35 8.02 3.95
N ASP A 148 9.62 8.01 5.07
CA ASP A 148 8.18 7.79 5.10
C ASP A 148 7.42 8.86 4.32
N GLU A 149 7.83 10.12 4.45
CA GLU A 149 7.21 11.26 3.76
C GLU A 149 7.32 11.12 2.24
N LEU A 150 8.49 10.69 1.75
CA LEU A 150 8.68 10.45 0.33
C LEU A 150 7.82 9.28 -0.12
N TRP A 151 7.85 8.14 0.58
CA TRP A 151 7.02 6.99 0.24
C TRP A 151 5.52 7.33 0.18
N VAL A 152 4.99 7.99 1.22
CA VAL A 152 3.58 8.38 1.28
C VAL A 152 3.21 9.34 0.15
N SER A 153 4.06 10.33 -0.15
CA SER A 153 3.84 11.26 -1.26
C SER A 153 3.76 10.53 -2.61
N LEU A 154 4.68 9.59 -2.87
CA LEU A 154 4.68 8.78 -4.10
C LEU A 154 3.42 7.93 -4.23
N ILE A 155 2.96 7.29 -3.14
CA ILE A 155 1.72 6.49 -3.16
C ILE A 155 0.49 7.37 -3.41
N TYR A 156 0.43 8.56 -2.82
CA TYR A 156 -0.67 9.50 -3.05
C TYR A 156 -0.68 10.05 -4.47
N ASP A 157 0.47 10.36 -5.04
CA ASP A 157 0.56 10.81 -6.44
C ASP A 157 0.23 9.68 -7.42
N LEU A 158 0.60 8.43 -7.12
CA LEU A 158 0.14 7.26 -7.87
C LEU A 158 -1.39 7.11 -7.79
N ALA A 159 -1.99 7.27 -6.60
CA ALA A 159 -3.44 7.22 -6.44
C ALA A 159 -4.15 8.32 -7.24
N LEU A 160 -3.60 9.55 -7.22
CA LEU A 160 -4.11 10.68 -8.00
C LEU A 160 -3.96 10.44 -9.50
N ALA A 161 -2.82 9.91 -9.96
CA ALA A 161 -2.60 9.58 -11.37
C ALA A 161 -3.50 8.44 -11.85
N TYR A 162 -3.75 7.45 -11.00
CA TYR A 162 -4.71 6.36 -11.26
C TYR A 162 -6.12 6.90 -11.44
N HIS A 163 -6.53 7.80 -10.53
CA HIS A 163 -7.85 8.42 -10.55
C HIS A 163 -8.04 9.33 -11.78
N ARG A 164 -7.03 10.17 -12.09
CA ARG A 164 -7.02 11.08 -13.25
C ARG A 164 -6.77 10.36 -14.59
N ARG A 165 -6.43 9.07 -14.57
CA ARG A 165 -6.07 8.27 -15.76
C ARG A 165 -4.95 8.91 -16.58
N VAL A 166 -3.87 9.35 -15.92
CA VAL A 166 -2.70 9.98 -16.56
C VAL A 166 -2.04 9.07 -17.61
N MET A 167 -2.16 7.75 -17.40
CA MET A 167 -1.76 6.70 -18.34
C MET A 167 -2.61 5.44 -18.09
N ASP A 168 -2.30 4.37 -18.81
CA ASP A 168 -2.92 3.07 -18.57
C ASP A 168 -2.73 2.62 -17.10
N ARG A 169 -3.82 2.12 -16.50
CA ARG A 169 -3.89 1.80 -15.07
C ARG A 169 -2.97 0.64 -14.71
N GLU A 170 -2.87 -0.36 -15.57
CA GLU A 170 -2.00 -1.52 -15.33
C GLU A 170 -0.53 -1.11 -15.43
N HIS A 171 -0.15 -0.33 -16.46
CA HIS A 171 1.20 0.20 -16.57
C HIS A 171 1.60 1.09 -15.38
N LEU A 172 0.70 1.96 -14.91
CA LEU A 172 0.92 2.78 -13.73
C LEU A 172 1.17 1.92 -12.49
N LEU A 173 0.33 0.91 -12.25
CA LEU A 173 0.46 0.04 -11.09
C LEU A 173 1.70 -0.86 -11.16
N LYS A 174 2.08 -1.35 -12.34
CA LYS A 174 3.35 -2.08 -12.53
C LYS A 174 4.57 -1.21 -12.21
N SER A 175 4.50 0.10 -12.47
CA SER A 175 5.58 1.02 -12.12
C SER A 175 5.81 1.18 -10.61
N LEU A 176 4.86 0.75 -9.77
CA LEU A 176 5.05 0.75 -8.32
C LEU A 176 6.03 -0.35 -7.86
N ALA A 177 6.22 -1.42 -8.64
CA ALA A 177 6.99 -2.58 -8.16
C ALA A 177 8.42 -2.24 -7.72
N PRO A 178 9.22 -1.47 -8.48
CA PRO A 178 10.54 -1.07 -8.02
C PRO A 178 10.47 -0.18 -6.76
N LEU A 179 9.53 0.77 -6.69
CA LEU A 179 9.37 1.65 -5.53
C LEU A 179 9.04 0.85 -4.27
N TYR A 180 8.16 -0.15 -4.39
CA TYR A 180 7.83 -1.06 -3.29
C TYR A 180 9.05 -1.86 -2.84
N LEU A 181 9.88 -2.36 -3.77
CA LEU A 181 11.15 -3.01 -3.40
C LEU A 181 12.07 -2.04 -2.64
N GLY A 182 12.12 -0.76 -3.02
CA GLY A 182 12.86 0.26 -2.28
C GLY A 182 12.34 0.43 -0.85
N TRP A 183 11.02 0.49 -0.68
CA TRP A 183 10.38 0.53 0.63
C TRP A 183 10.68 -0.72 1.47
N VAL A 184 10.57 -1.91 0.88
CA VAL A 184 10.90 -3.19 1.54
C VAL A 184 12.37 -3.23 1.98
N ALA A 185 13.31 -2.81 1.13
CA ALA A 185 14.72 -2.73 1.49
C ALA A 185 14.97 -1.74 2.64
N SER A 186 14.31 -0.58 2.60
CA SER A 186 14.41 0.45 3.66
C SER A 186 13.86 -0.10 4.99
N PHE A 187 12.69 -0.73 4.95
CA PHE A 187 12.03 -1.33 6.10
C PHE A 187 12.88 -2.46 6.70
N ALA A 188 13.29 -3.43 5.89
CA ALA A 188 14.05 -4.60 6.34
C ALA A 188 15.33 -4.20 7.07
N ARG A 189 16.03 -3.18 6.55
CA ARG A 189 17.23 -2.62 7.18
C ARG A 189 16.92 -1.95 8.53
N GLN A 190 15.83 -1.19 8.61
CA GLN A 190 15.45 -0.49 9.85
C GLN A 190 14.96 -1.46 10.94
N THR A 191 14.52 -2.67 10.56
CA THR A 191 14.02 -3.69 11.48
C THR A 191 14.96 -4.90 11.65
N GLU A 192 16.12 -4.94 10.98
CA GLU A 192 17.01 -6.11 10.91
C GLU A 192 17.42 -6.69 12.27
N SER A 193 17.61 -5.82 13.27
CA SER A 193 17.99 -6.20 14.65
C SER A 193 16.84 -6.03 15.65
N GLY A 194 15.62 -5.84 15.16
CA GLY A 194 14.44 -5.54 15.97
C GLY A 194 13.63 -6.76 16.38
N SER A 195 12.81 -6.60 17.42
CA SER A 195 11.70 -7.52 17.69
C SER A 195 10.49 -7.20 16.80
N ASP A 196 9.52 -8.11 16.74
CA ASP A 196 8.23 -7.87 16.09
C ASP A 196 7.57 -6.56 16.56
N ALA A 197 7.71 -6.22 17.85
CA ALA A 197 7.21 -4.96 18.38
C ALA A 197 7.88 -3.72 17.78
N LEU A 198 9.13 -3.81 17.32
CA LEU A 198 9.79 -2.73 16.59
C LEU A 198 9.17 -2.57 15.19
N ALA A 199 8.94 -3.69 14.50
CA ALA A 199 8.28 -3.70 13.20
C ALA A 199 6.87 -3.09 13.27
N GLU A 200 6.08 -3.48 14.27
CA GLU A 200 4.74 -2.92 14.51
C GLU A 200 4.79 -1.41 14.76
N ARG A 201 5.70 -0.94 15.62
CA ARG A 201 5.89 0.51 15.86
C ARG A 201 6.32 1.26 14.61
N ARG A 202 7.11 0.62 13.74
CA ARG A 202 7.58 1.21 12.50
C ARG A 202 6.44 1.36 11.49
N ILE A 203 5.53 0.39 11.41
CA ILE A 203 4.31 0.46 10.60
C ILE A 203 3.35 1.51 11.16
N GLU A 204 3.15 1.56 12.49
CA GLU A 204 2.31 2.58 13.12
C GLU A 204 2.80 4.00 12.82
N ARG A 205 4.12 4.23 12.85
CA ARG A 205 4.71 5.51 12.43
C ARG A 205 4.34 5.84 10.99
N LEU A 206 4.44 4.88 10.08
CA LEU A 206 4.07 5.08 8.68
C LEU A 206 2.58 5.42 8.53
N CYS A 207 1.70 4.77 9.29
CA CYS A 207 0.27 5.09 9.32
C CYS A 207 0.01 6.55 9.72
N LEU A 208 0.72 7.07 10.72
CA LEU A 208 0.60 8.47 11.14
C LEU A 208 1.08 9.44 10.05
N VAL A 209 2.10 9.09 9.26
CA VAL A 209 2.54 9.91 8.12
C VAL A 209 1.48 9.94 7.02
N TYR A 210 0.82 8.80 6.75
CA TYR A 210 -0.36 8.79 5.86
C TYR A 210 -1.45 9.73 6.36
N GLU A 211 -1.80 9.70 7.64
CA GLU A 211 -2.80 10.62 8.22
C GLU A 211 -2.37 12.09 8.08
N GLN A 212 -1.11 12.40 8.36
CA GLN A 212 -0.55 13.74 8.24
C GLN A 212 -0.61 14.28 6.80
N PHE A 213 -0.36 13.43 5.80
CA PHE A 213 -0.34 13.82 4.39
C PHE A 213 -1.73 13.80 3.76
N LYS A 214 -2.73 13.19 4.41
CA LYS A 214 -4.09 13.07 3.89
C LYS A 214 -4.71 14.40 3.42
N PRO A 215 -4.51 15.56 4.09
CA PRO A 215 -5.00 16.84 3.58
C PRO A 215 -4.48 17.19 2.18
N TYR A 216 -3.24 16.83 1.84
CA TYR A 216 -2.70 16.99 0.49
C TYR A 216 -3.52 16.17 -0.52
N LEU A 217 -3.71 14.88 -0.24
CA LEU A 217 -4.52 13.99 -1.09
C LEU A 217 -5.94 14.54 -1.28
N ILE A 218 -6.61 14.98 -0.21
CA ILE A 218 -7.94 15.58 -0.27
C ILE A 218 -7.95 16.82 -1.16
N SER A 219 -6.98 17.72 -1.00
CA SER A 219 -6.90 18.98 -1.76
C SER A 219 -6.72 18.75 -3.26
N GLN A 220 -6.04 17.66 -3.63
CA GLN A 220 -5.73 17.31 -5.01
C GLN A 220 -6.78 16.39 -5.65
N TRP A 221 -7.65 15.77 -4.85
CA TRP A 221 -8.63 14.82 -5.35
C TRP A 221 -9.70 15.56 -6.16
N PRO A 222 -9.76 15.38 -7.50
CA PRO A 222 -10.77 16.01 -8.34
C PRO A 222 -12.16 15.62 -7.83
N GLN A 223 -13.02 16.61 -7.57
CA GLN A 223 -14.42 16.32 -7.33
C GLN A 223 -14.98 15.77 -8.64
N ALA A 224 -15.57 14.57 -8.60
CA ALA A 224 -16.38 14.11 -9.72
C ALA A 224 -17.42 15.19 -10.00
N SER A 225 -17.27 15.87 -11.14
CA SER A 225 -18.31 16.77 -11.64
C SER A 225 -19.57 15.92 -11.74
N ARG A 226 -20.53 16.20 -10.86
CA ARG A 226 -21.88 15.64 -10.95
C ARG A 226 -22.41 16.00 -12.32
N GLU A 227 -22.23 15.13 -13.31
CA GLU A 227 -23.06 15.15 -14.50
C GLU A 227 -24.48 14.93 -14.02
N LYS A 228 -25.26 16.01 -14.05
CA LYS A 228 -26.71 15.94 -14.00
C LYS A 228 -27.14 15.00 -15.14
N ARG A 229 -27.53 13.78 -14.79
CA ARG A 229 -28.44 12.97 -15.60
C ARG A 229 -29.76 12.87 -14.87
#